data_AF-A0A699XKT4-F1
#
_entry.id   AF-A0A699XKT4-F1
#
_cell.length_a   1.000
_cell.length_b   1.000
_cell.length_c   1.000
_cell.angle_alpha   90.00
_cell.angle_beta   90.00
_cell.angle_gamma   90.00
#
_symmetry.space_group_name_H-M   'P 1'
#
loop_
_entity.id
_entity.type
_entity.pdbx_description
1 polymer ?
#
loop_
_entity_poly.entity_id
_entity_poly.type
_entity_poly.pdbx_seq_one_letter_code
_entity_poly.pdbx_strand_id
1 'polypeptide(L)'
;FLFDTEEAMVRIDMSEFMEKHSVARLIGAPPGYVGYEEGGYLTEAVRRKPYSVVLLDEVEKAHPDVFNVLLQVLEDGRLTD
;
A
#
# COMPACT_ATOMS: atom_id res chain seq x y z
N PHE A 1 -1.41 -19.10 15.19
CA PHE A 1 -1.62 -17.82 14.48
C PHE A 1 -1.36 -18.06 12.99
N LEU A 2 -1.91 -17.28 12.05
CA LEU A 2 -1.88 -17.61 10.61
C LEU A 2 -0.44 -17.67 10.03
N PHE A 3 0.50 -16.97 10.65
CA PHE A 3 1.93 -17.05 10.40
C PHE A 3 2.64 -17.07 11.75
N ASP A 4 3.48 -18.07 12.03
CA ASP A 4 4.15 -18.28 13.33
C ASP A 4 5.32 -17.30 13.57
N THR A 5 5.33 -16.14 12.90
CA THR A 5 6.37 -15.09 13.05
C THR A 5 5.77 -13.69 12.94
N GLU A 6 6.12 -12.78 13.84
CA GLU A 6 5.74 -11.35 13.76
C GLU A 6 6.31 -10.66 12.49
N GLU A 7 7.38 -11.22 11.91
CA GLU A 7 8.03 -10.70 10.70
C GLU A 7 7.15 -10.75 9.45
N ALA A 8 6.08 -11.54 9.47
CA ALA A 8 5.14 -11.67 8.36
C ALA A 8 4.09 -10.55 8.31
N MET A 9 4.10 -9.61 9.27
CA MET A 9 3.20 -8.45 9.26
C MET A 9 3.84 -7.25 8.56
N VAL A 10 3.14 -6.70 7.57
CA VAL A 10 3.41 -5.40 6.95
C VAL A 10 2.37 -4.42 7.49
N ARG A 11 2.77 -3.51 8.38
CA ARG A 11 1.89 -2.46 8.90
C ARG A 11 2.08 -1.19 8.09
N ILE A 12 0.97 -0.62 7.62
CA ILE A 12 0.92 0.66 6.91
C ILE A 12 0.11 1.62 7.77
N ASP A 13 0.74 2.73 8.18
CA ASP A 13 0.06 3.83 8.86
C ASP A 13 -0.68 4.66 7.81
N MET A 14 -2.01 4.66 7.89
CA MET A 14 -2.86 5.32 6.92
C MET A 14 -2.97 6.83 7.13
N SER A 15 -2.50 7.35 8.27
CA SER A 15 -2.42 8.80 8.53
C SER A 15 -1.38 9.49 7.63
N GLU A 16 -0.39 8.76 7.09
CA GLU A 16 0.55 9.28 6.07
C GLU A 16 -0.11 9.54 4.69
N PHE A 17 -1.35 9.04 4.52
CA PHE A 17 -2.11 9.08 3.27
C PHE A 17 -3.38 9.95 3.36
N MET A 18 -3.42 10.90 4.31
CA MET A 18 -4.54 11.85 4.48
C MET A 18 -4.69 12.82 3.30
N GLU A 19 -3.58 13.15 2.63
CA GLU A 19 -3.55 14.12 1.56
C GLU A 19 -3.67 13.46 0.18
N LYS A 20 -4.38 14.09 -0.76
CA LYS A 20 -4.60 13.51 -2.09
C LYS A 20 -3.31 13.15 -2.83
N HIS A 21 -2.27 13.99 -2.69
CA HIS A 21 -0.99 13.78 -3.36
C HIS A 21 -0.16 12.64 -2.74
N SER A 22 -0.39 12.28 -1.47
CA SER A 22 0.34 11.19 -0.85
C SER A 22 -0.19 9.81 -1.24
N VAL A 23 -1.43 9.71 -1.75
CA VAL A 23 -2.04 8.46 -2.24
C VAL A 23 -1.19 7.77 -3.29
N ALA A 24 -0.60 8.53 -4.22
CA ALA A 24 0.26 7.98 -5.27
C ALA A 24 1.49 7.26 -4.68
N ARG A 25 2.00 7.67 -3.52
CA ARG A 25 3.14 7.00 -2.86
C ARG A 25 2.80 5.60 -2.35
N LEU A 26 1.51 5.28 -2.17
CA LEU A 26 1.11 3.96 -1.68
C LEU A 26 1.42 2.86 -2.71
N ILE A 27 1.21 3.15 -4.00
CA ILE A 27 1.37 2.17 -5.09
C ILE A 27 2.49 2.52 -6.08
N GLY A 28 2.95 3.77 -6.09
CA GLY A 28 3.95 4.27 -7.02
C GLY A 28 3.38 5.48 -7.78
N ALA A 29 4.24 6.47 -8.04
CA ALA A 29 3.86 7.59 -8.89
C ALA A 29 3.74 7.12 -10.34
N PRO A 30 2.92 7.72 -11.21
CA PRO A 30 2.91 7.37 -12.63
C PRO A 30 4.25 7.73 -13.33
N PRO A 31 4.58 7.10 -14.47
CA PRO A 31 5.74 7.49 -15.27
C PRO A 31 5.76 9.00 -15.54
N GLY A 32 6.89 9.65 -15.27
CA GLY A 32 7.06 11.10 -15.44
C GLY A 32 6.72 11.96 -14.21
N TYR A 33 6.31 11.35 -13.10
CA TYR A 33 6.15 12.02 -11.80
C TYR A 33 7.34 11.73 -10.87
N VAL A 34 7.63 12.66 -9.94
CA VAL A 34 8.65 12.47 -8.91
C VAL A 34 8.26 11.26 -8.04
N GLY A 35 9.21 10.32 -7.84
CA GLY A 35 8.99 9.08 -7.09
C GLY A 35 8.58 7.87 -7.92
N TYR A 36 8.55 7.96 -9.26
CA TYR A 36 8.26 6.80 -10.13
C TYR A 36 9.25 5.64 -9.92
N GLU A 37 10.55 5.95 -9.81
CA GLU A 37 11.60 4.93 -9.65
C GLU A 37 11.68 4.35 -8.23
N GLU A 38 10.98 4.94 -7.26
CA GLU A 38 11.02 4.52 -5.85
C GLU A 38 10.04 3.37 -5.54
N GLY A 39 9.11 3.07 -6.47
CA GLY A 39 8.04 2.11 -6.26
C GLY A 39 7.01 2.58 -5.23
N GLY A 40 5.91 1.84 -5.10
CA GLY A 40 4.91 2.09 -4.07
C GLY A 40 5.31 1.54 -2.72
N TYR A 41 4.92 2.21 -1.64
CA TYR A 41 5.13 1.70 -0.29
C TYR A 41 4.54 0.29 -0.10
N LEU A 42 3.30 0.07 -0.55
CA LEU A 42 2.62 -1.22 -0.48
C LEU A 42 3.19 -2.21 -1.49
N THR A 43 3.44 -1.80 -2.74
CA THR A 43 3.94 -2.70 -3.78
C THR A 43 5.33 -3.22 -3.44
N GLU A 44 6.24 -2.37 -2.94
CA GLU A 44 7.57 -2.77 -2.52
C GLU A 44 7.57 -3.63 -1.26
N ALA A 45 6.73 -3.30 -0.27
CA ALA A 45 6.61 -4.12 0.94
C ALA A 45 6.15 -5.55 0.61
N VAL A 46 5.15 -5.69 -0.27
CA VAL A 46 4.65 -6.99 -0.73
C VAL A 46 5.66 -7.69 -1.65
N ARG A 47 6.36 -6.97 -2.54
CA ARG A 47 7.41 -7.53 -3.41
C ARG A 47 8.54 -8.16 -2.60
N ARG A 48 8.93 -7.53 -1.49
CA ARG A 48 9.96 -8.04 -0.56
C ARG A 48 9.44 -9.19 0.31
N LYS A 49 8.15 -9.18 0.68
CA LYS A 49 7.50 -10.21 1.51
C LYS A 49 6.15 -10.65 0.91
N PRO A 50 6.16 -11.51 -0.12
CA PRO A 50 4.93 -11.89 -0.84
C PRO A 50 3.89 -12.63 0.02
N TYR A 51 4.35 -13.39 1.02
CA TYR A 51 3.50 -14.08 1.97
C TYR A 51 3.47 -13.29 3.29
N SER A 52 2.58 -12.32 3.35
CA SER A 52 2.46 -11.41 4.49
C SER A 52 1.01 -11.09 4.83
N VAL A 53 0.79 -10.62 6.06
CA VAL A 53 -0.45 -9.97 6.47
C VAL A 53 -0.23 -8.47 6.34
N VAL A 54 -1.04 -7.80 5.53
CA VAL A 54 -1.06 -6.34 5.44
C VAL A 54 -2.06 -5.80 6.45
N LEU A 55 -1.58 -5.03 7.42
CA LEU A 55 -2.39 -4.31 8.39
C LEU A 55 -2.44 -2.83 7.97
N LEU A 56 -3.65 -2.34 7.68
CA LEU A 56 -3.93 -0.93 7.43
C LEU A 56 -4.36 -0.30 8.75
N ASP A 57 -3.48 0.46 9.39
CA ASP A 57 -3.71 1.08 10.69
C ASP A 57 -4.27 2.49 10.53
N GLU A 58 -5.17 2.91 11.41
CA GLU A 58 -5.90 4.19 11.32
C GLU A 58 -6.55 4.43 9.93
N VAL A 59 -7.09 3.37 9.31
CA VAL A 59 -7.63 3.43 7.94
C VAL A 59 -8.73 4.48 7.75
N GLU A 60 -9.43 4.87 8.80
CA GLU A 60 -10.43 5.94 8.79
C GLU A 60 -9.85 7.34 8.56
N LYS A 61 -8.52 7.52 8.72
CA LYS A 61 -7.81 8.78 8.46
C LYS A 61 -7.39 8.92 6.99
N ALA A 62 -7.30 7.80 6.26
CA ALA A 62 -6.86 7.79 4.88
C ALA A 62 -7.73 8.71 4.00
N HIS A 63 -7.12 9.34 2.99
CA HIS A 63 -7.87 10.01 1.94
C HIS A 63 -8.81 9.01 1.24
N PRO A 64 -10.06 9.37 0.90
CA PRO A 64 -11.02 8.44 0.27
C PRO A 64 -10.50 7.76 -1.00
N ASP A 65 -9.66 8.43 -1.80
CA ASP A 65 -9.05 7.87 -3.00
C ASP A 65 -8.16 6.63 -2.73
N VAL A 66 -7.64 6.46 -1.50
CA VAL A 66 -6.93 5.24 -1.10
C VAL A 66 -7.82 4.01 -1.23
N PHE A 67 -9.09 4.10 -0.84
CA PHE A 67 -10.00 2.97 -0.93
C PHE A 67 -10.22 2.54 -2.39
N ASN A 68 -10.27 3.49 -3.33
CA ASN A 68 -10.38 3.15 -4.76
C ASN A 68 -9.19 2.30 -5.24
N VAL A 69 -7.99 2.61 -4.75
CA VAL A 69 -6.79 1.81 -5.04
C VAL A 69 -6.90 0.43 -4.39
N LEU A 70 -7.25 0.37 -3.10
CA LEU A 70 -7.37 -0.91 -2.39
C LEU A 70 -8.43 -1.83 -3.00
N LEU A 71 -9.54 -1.29 -3.49
CA LEU A 71 -10.59 -2.07 -4.17
C LEU A 71 -10.05 -2.84 -5.37
N GLN A 72 -9.17 -2.23 -6.17
CA GLN A 72 -8.54 -2.92 -7.32
C GLN A 72 -7.72 -4.13 -6.87
N VAL A 73 -7.02 -4.00 -5.74
CA VAL A 73 -6.21 -5.09 -5.17
C VAL A 73 -7.08 -6.18 -4.55
N LEU A 74 -8.15 -5.78 -3.86
CA LEU A 74 -9.03 -6.70 -3.15
C LEU A 74 -9.89 -7.53 -4.11
N GLU A 75 -10.15 -7.03 -5.33
CA GLU A 75 -10.80 -7.82 -6.38
C GLU A 75 -9.82 -8.75 -7.10
N ASP A 76 -8.82 -8.20 -7.80
CA ASP A 76 -8.01 -8.97 -8.74
C ASP A 76 -6.68 -9.49 -8.15
N GLY A 77 -6.32 -9.08 -6.94
CA GLY A 77 -5.02 -9.39 -6.33
C GLY A 77 -3.83 -8.80 -7.07
N ARG A 78 -4.06 -7.82 -7.95
CA ARG A 78 -3.04 -7.23 -8.83
C ARG A 78 -2.95 -5.72 -8.62
N LEU A 79 -1.71 -5.25 -8.58
CA LEU A 79 -1.34 -3.85 -8.64
C LEU A 79 -0.34 -3.69 -9.78
N THR A 80 -0.49 -2.63 -10.57
CA THR A 80 0.50 -2.21 -11.57
C THR A 80 1.09 -0.88 -11.12
N ASP A 81 2.40 -0.87 -10.89
CA ASP A 81 3.22 0.31 -10.71
C ASP A 81 3.90 0.73 -12.03
#